data_AF-A0A2J5PKD0-F1
#
_entry.id   AF-A0A2J5PKD0-F1
#
_cell.length_a   1.000
_cell.length_b   1.000
_cell.length_c   1.000
_cell.angle_alpha   90.00
_cell.angle_beta   90.00
_cell.angle_gamma   90.00
#
_symmetry.space_group_name_H-M   'P 1'
#
loop_
_entity.id
_entity.type
_entity.pdbx_description
1 polymer ?
#
loop_
_entity_poly.entity_id
_entity_poly.type
_entity_poly.pdbx_seq_one_letter_code
_entity_poly.pdbx_strand_id
1 'polypeptide(L)' 'VYFNTDICQHSGNCVRGSAKLFNLKRKPWIVPDEVDVATVVKVIDTCPSGALKYRQK' A
#
# COMPACT_ATOMS: atom_id res chain seq x y z
N VAL A 1 2.76 -2.55 7.24
CA VAL A 1 2.93 -2.61 5.77
C VAL A 1 4.36 -2.22 5.45
N TYR A 2 5.00 -2.93 4.54
CA TYR A 2 6.36 -2.69 4.07
C TYR A 2 6.32 -2.25 2.62
N PHE A 3 7.20 -1.33 2.26
CA PHE A 3 7.35 -0.83 0.90
C PHE A 3 8.82 -0.91 0.49
N ASN A 4 9.07 -1.58 -0.63
CA ASN A 4 10.39 -1.69 -1.23
C ASN A 4 10.45 -0.83 -2.50
N THR A 5 11.26 0.23 -2.46
CA THR A 5 11.45 1.16 -3.57
C THR A 5 12.21 0.54 -4.73
N ASP A 6 13.15 -0.37 -4.46
CA ASP A 6 14.05 -0.93 -5.47
C ASP A 6 13.33 -1.78 -6.52
N ILE A 7 12.18 -2.37 -6.15
CA ILE A 7 11.35 -3.17 -7.06
C ILE A 7 10.06 -2.47 -7.47
N CYS A 8 9.78 -1.26 -6.96
CA CYS A 8 8.55 -0.56 -7.27
C CYS A 8 8.53 -0.04 -8.73
N GLN A 9 7.65 -0.59 -9.55
CA GLN A 9 7.45 -0.14 -10.93
C GLN A 9 6.51 1.07 -11.10
N HIS A 10 6.13 1.75 -10.01
CA HIS A 10 5.25 2.93 -10.03
C HIS A 10 3.93 2.78 -10.80
N SER A 11 3.35 1.57 -10.80
CA SER A 11 2.10 1.25 -11.51
C SER A 11 0.88 2.09 -11.06
N GLY A 12 0.92 2.72 -9.88
CA GLY A 12 -0.16 3.55 -9.36
C GLY A 12 -1.39 2.79 -8.82
N ASN A 13 -1.43 1.46 -8.92
CA ASN A 13 -2.54 0.64 -8.43
C ASN A 13 -2.79 0.81 -6.92
N CYS A 14 -1.73 0.96 -6.13
CA CYS A 14 -1.82 1.14 -4.68
C CYS A 14 -2.58 2.43 -4.30
N VAL A 15 -2.11 3.57 -4.78
CA VAL A 15 -2.72 4.89 -4.49
C VAL A 15 -4.12 5.03 -5.08
N ARG A 16 -4.39 4.40 -6.25
CA ARG A 16 -5.72 4.37 -6.87
C ARG A 16 -6.66 3.41 -6.16
N GLY A 17 -6.14 2.32 -5.61
CA GLY A 17 -6.89 1.30 -4.88
C GLY A 17 -7.40 1.78 -3.53
N SER A 18 -6.63 2.63 -2.82
CA SER A 18 -7.11 3.33 -1.64
C SER A 18 -6.29 4.56 -1.30
N ALA A 19 -6.86 5.74 -1.54
CA ALA A 19 -6.27 7.02 -1.13
C ALA A 19 -6.29 7.24 0.40
N LYS A 20 -7.13 6.48 1.13
CA LYS A 20 -7.12 6.46 2.60
C LYS A 20 -5.93 5.68 3.15
N LEU A 21 -5.57 4.57 2.49
CA LEU A 21 -4.39 3.79 2.86
C LEU A 21 -3.08 4.46 2.42
N PHE A 22 -3.07 5.11 1.25
CA PHE A 22 -1.88 5.77 0.72
C PHE A 22 -2.09 7.28 0.61
N ASN A 23 -1.50 8.03 1.54
CA ASN A 23 -1.59 9.48 1.60
C ASN A 23 -0.24 10.12 1.25
N LEU A 24 -0.12 10.60 0.01
CA LEU A 24 1.09 11.24 -0.53
C LEU A 24 1.42 12.60 0.11
N LYS A 25 0.50 13.20 0.87
CA LYS A 25 0.68 14.51 1.51
C LYS A 25 1.33 14.43 2.89
N ARG A 26 1.56 13.23 3.43
CA ARG A 26 2.12 13.03 4.77
C ARG A 26 3.22 11.97 4.80
N LYS A 27 4.00 11.96 5.89
CA LYS A 27 4.98 10.92 6.19
C LYS A 27 4.71 10.37 7.61
N PRO A 28 4.59 9.04 7.79
CA PRO A 28 4.60 7.99 6.77
C PRO A 28 3.37 8.07 5.83
N TRP A 29 3.60 7.83 4.54
CA TRP A 29 2.58 7.93 3.50
C TRP A 29 1.66 6.71 3.40
N ILE A 30 1.97 5.63 4.11
CA ILE A 30 1.16 4.42 4.22
C ILE A 30 0.48 4.41 5.59
N VAL A 31 -0.84 4.39 5.62
CA VAL A 31 -1.67 4.60 6.81
C VAL A 31 -2.66 3.43 6.96
N PRO A 32 -2.20 2.26 7.43
CA PRO A 32 -3.05 1.08 7.54
C PRO A 32 -4.19 1.24 8.56
N ASP A 33 -4.07 2.15 9.53
CA ASP A 33 -5.07 2.40 10.56
C ASP A 33 -6.34 3.11 10.06
N GLU A 34 -6.29 3.78 8.90
CA GLU A 34 -7.45 4.50 8.35
C GLU A 34 -8.38 3.61 7.49
N VAL A 35 -8.05 2.33 7.36
CA VAL A 35 -8.78 1.36 6.56
C VAL A 35 -8.86 0.01 7.27
N ASP A 36 -9.84 -0.81 6.91
CA ASP A 36 -9.93 -2.17 7.41
C ASP A 36 -8.81 -3.06 6.84
N VAL A 37 -8.46 -4.12 7.57
CA VAL A 37 -7.40 -5.06 7.18
C VAL A 37 -7.67 -5.72 5.83
N ALA A 38 -8.94 -6.00 5.49
CA ALA A 38 -9.27 -6.63 4.22
C ALA A 38 -8.99 -5.70 3.03
N THR A 39 -9.29 -4.40 3.18
CA THR A 39 -8.91 -3.36 2.22
C THR A 39 -7.40 -3.25 2.09
N VAL A 40 -6.65 -3.30 3.20
CA VAL A 40 -5.18 -3.28 3.16
C VAL A 40 -4.63 -4.43 2.31
N VAL A 41 -5.08 -5.66 2.58
CA VAL A 41 -4.67 -6.86 1.84
C VAL A 41 -5.03 -6.73 0.36
N LYS A 42 -6.29 -6.42 0.06
CA LYS A 42 -6.80 -6.31 -1.32
C LYS A 42 -6.01 -5.29 -2.14
N VAL A 43 -5.69 -4.13 -1.56
CA VAL A 43 -4.97 -3.08 -2.27
C VAL A 43 -3.49 -3.46 -2.43
N ILE A 44 -2.87 -4.05 -1.41
CA ILE A 44 -1.48 -4.50 -1.51
C ILE A 44 -1.32 -5.60 -2.57
N ASP A 45 -2.26 -6.54 -2.66
CA ASP A 45 -2.25 -7.63 -3.64
C ASP A 45 -2.42 -7.14 -5.09
N THR A 46 -2.91 -5.91 -5.30
CA THR A 46 -2.96 -5.30 -6.64
C THR A 46 -1.60 -4.80 -7.12
N CYS A 47 -0.55 -4.91 -6.30
CA CYS A 47 0.80 -4.48 -6.65
C CYS A 47 1.47 -5.51 -7.59
N PRO A 48 1.62 -5.21 -8.89
CA PRO A 48 2.19 -6.17 -9.86
C PRO A 48 3.67 -6.49 -9.62
N SER A 49 4.40 -5.60 -8.97
CA SER A 49 5.84 -5.79 -8.68
C SER A 49 6.11 -6.51 -7.35
N GLY A 50 5.09 -6.68 -6.50
CA GLY A 50 5.29 -7.18 -5.14
C GLY A 50 6.09 -6.23 -4.22
N ALA A 51 6.21 -4.95 -4.60
CA ALA A 51 6.88 -3.91 -3.81
C ALA A 51 6.22 -3.63 -2.46
N LEU A 52 4.92 -3.91 -2.36
CA LEU A 52 4.15 -3.76 -1.14
C LEU A 52 3.94 -5.13 -0.49
N LYS A 53 4.20 -5.22 0.82
CA LYS A 53 3.93 -6.41 1.63
C LYS A 53 3.29 -6.03 2.95
N TYR A 54 2.55 -6.94 3.56
CA TYR A 54 2.01 -6.78 4.90
C TYR A 54 2.46 -7.93 5.80
N ARG A 55 2.37 -7.72 7.11
CA ARG A 55 2.56 -8.77 8.11
C ARG A 55 1.33 -8.75 9.01
N GLN A 56 0.62 -9.87 9.04
CA GLN A 56 -0.41 -10.12 10.05
C GLN A 56 0.30 -10.73 11.26
N LYS A 57 -0.07 -10.29 12.46
CA LYS A 57 0.37 -10.90 13.72
C LYS A 57 -0.61 -11.98 14.11
#